data_AF-A0A5E4L936-F1
#
_entry.id   AF-A0A5E4L936-F1
#
_cell.length_a   1.000
_cell.length_b   1.000
_cell.length_c   1.000
_cell.angle_alpha   90.00
_cell.angle_beta   90.00
_cell.angle_gamma   90.00
#
_symmetry.space_group_name_H-M   'P 1'
#
loop_
_entity.id
_entity.type
_entity.pdbx_description
1 polymer ?
#
loop_
_entity_poly.entity_id
_entity_poly.type
_entity_poly.pdbx_seq_one_letter_code
_entity_poly.pdbx_strand_id
1 'polypeptide(L)' 'MEMSFEEAILELESIVEKLEKGQLSLDESLMLFEKGIKLVRECNTKLKSAQQKVEQLIEENGELRTEPFEVEKEGKLE' A
#
# COMPACT_ATOMS: atom_id res chain seq x y z
N MET A 1 10.05 4.29 16.47
CA MET A 1 8.60 4.49 16.29
C MET A 1 8.29 4.02 14.89
N GLU A 2 7.37 3.06 14.73
CA GLU A 2 6.86 2.71 13.40
C GLU A 2 5.88 3.80 12.96
N MET A 3 5.96 4.18 11.69
CA MET A 3 5.05 5.13 11.05
C MET A 3 3.65 4.52 10.92
N SER A 4 2.58 5.32 11.03
CA SER A 4 1.20 4.89 10.79
C SER A 4 0.95 4.59 9.30
N PHE A 5 -0.21 4.01 8.97
CA PHE A 5 -0.58 3.80 7.57
C PHE A 5 -0.80 5.14 6.84
N GLU A 6 -1.53 6.05 7.50
CA GLU A 6 -1.85 7.39 6.99
C GLU A 6 -0.58 8.22 6.77
N GLU A 7 0.36 8.16 7.72
CA GLU A 7 1.66 8.82 7.59
C GLU A 7 2.48 8.24 6.43
N ALA A 8 2.49 6.91 6.26
CA ALA A 8 3.21 6.26 5.17
C ALA A 8 2.65 6.61 3.79
N ILE A 9 1.31 6.74 3.68
CA ILE A 9 0.64 7.16 2.45
C ILE A 9 0.93 8.63 2.13
N LEU A 10 0.85 9.53 3.11
CA LEU A 10 1.17 10.95 2.90
C LEU A 10 2.62 11.14 2.43
N GLU A 11 3.56 10.39 3.01
CA GLU A 11 4.95 10.42 2.57
C GLU A 11 5.11 9.88 1.14
N LEU A 12 4.39 8.81 0.79
CA LEU A 12 4.41 8.24 -0.56
C LEU A 12 3.86 9.23 -1.59
N GLU A 13 2.75 9.91 -1.30
CA GLU A 13 2.19 10.97 -2.14
C GLU A 13 3.20 12.10 -2.35
N SER A 14 3.87 12.55 -1.29
CA SER A 14 4.92 13.57 -1.40
C SER A 14 6.10 13.12 -2.27
N ILE A 15 6.48 11.86 -2.21
CA ILE A 15 7.54 11.28 -3.05
C ILE A 15 7.11 11.28 -4.51
N VAL A 16 5.89 10.83 -4.82
CA VAL A 16 5.34 10.84 -6.19
C VAL A 16 5.33 12.25 -6.74
N GLU A 17 4.82 13.22 -5.98
CA GLU A 17 4.76 14.62 -6.39
C GLU A 17 6.17 15.18 -6.71
N LYS A 18 7.19 14.82 -5.93
CA LYS A 18 8.58 15.23 -6.18
C LYS A 18 9.17 14.59 -7.43
N LEU A 19 8.88 13.32 -7.67
CA LEU A 19 9.32 12.60 -8.88
C LEU A 19 8.66 13.19 -10.13
N GLU A 20 7.37 13.51 -10.08
CA GLU A 20 6.62 14.10 -11.20
C GLU A 20 7.06 15.52 -11.55
N LYS A 21 7.54 16.30 -10.57
CA LYS A 21 8.07 17.65 -10.82
C LYS A 21 9.31 17.68 -11.70
N GLY A 22 10.05 16.57 -11.79
CA GLY A 22 11.18 16.41 -12.73
C GLY A 22 12.38 17.33 -12.50
N GLN A 23 12.50 17.94 -11.31
CA GLN A 23 13.62 18.85 -10.94
C GLN A 23 14.75 18.15 -10.18
N LEU A 24 14.69 16.82 -10.08
CA LEU A 24 15.62 16.01 -9.30
C LEU A 24 16.78 15.53 -10.17
N SER A 25 17.96 15.38 -9.56
CA SER A 25 19.03 14.60 -10.16
C SER A 25 18.66 13.11 -10.27
N LEU A 26 19.43 12.37 -11.05
CA LEU A 26 19.25 10.91 -11.18
C LEU A 26 19.38 10.21 -9.83
N ASP A 27 20.40 10.56 -9.06
CA ASP A 27 20.67 9.95 -7.75
C ASP A 27 19.53 10.23 -6.76
N GLU A 28 19.02 11.47 -6.74
CA GLU A 28 17.85 11.82 -5.91
C GLU A 28 16.60 11.06 -6.33
N SER A 29 16.37 10.92 -7.64
CA SER A 29 15.24 10.18 -8.18
C SER A 29 15.29 8.71 -7.79
N LEU A 30 16.49 8.09 -7.83
CA LEU A 30 16.69 6.70 -7.40
C LEU A 30 16.45 6.54 -5.89
N MET A 31 16.97 7.45 -5.07
CA MET A 31 16.75 7.41 -3.62
C MET A 31 15.26 7.55 -3.26
N LEU A 32 14.55 8.48 -3.91
CA LEU A 32 13.12 8.66 -3.69
C LEU A 32 12.32 7.44 -4.17
N PHE A 33 12.69 6.85 -5.30
CA PHE A 33 12.06 5.64 -5.81
C PHE A 33 12.22 4.46 -4.84
N GLU A 34 13.44 4.19 -4.35
CA GLU A 34 13.69 3.14 -3.36
C GLU A 34 12.88 3.36 -2.08
N LYS A 35 12.82 4.60 -1.60
CA LYS A 35 11.99 4.97 -0.45
C LYS A 35 10.51 4.71 -0.73
N GLY A 36 10.00 5.10 -1.89
CA GLY A 36 8.62 4.83 -2.31
C GLY A 36 8.28 3.34 -2.31
N ILE A 37 9.15 2.49 -2.87
CA ILE A 37 8.97 1.03 -2.86
C ILE A 37 8.90 0.49 -1.43
N LYS A 38 9.73 1.00 -0.51
CA LYS A 38 9.70 0.60 0.89
C LYS A 38 8.37 0.97 1.54
N LEU A 39 7.88 2.19 1.34
CA LEU A 39 6.60 2.65 1.88
C LEU A 39 5.43 1.82 1.36
N VAL A 40 5.41 1.49 0.06
CA VAL A 40 4.37 0.62 -0.54
C VAL A 40 4.34 -0.75 0.14
N ARG A 41 5.52 -1.34 0.42
CA ARG A 41 5.60 -2.64 1.12
C ARG A 41 5.10 -2.54 2.56
N GLU A 42 5.43 -1.46 3.26
CA GLU A 42 4.96 -1.21 4.63
C GLU A 42 3.43 -1.02 4.66
N CYS A 43 2.87 -0.25 3.73
CA CYS A 43 1.43 -0.05 3.59
C CYS A 43 0.70 -1.37 3.36
N ASN A 44 1.16 -2.17 2.39
CA ASN A 44 0.58 -3.49 2.11
C ASN A 44 0.63 -4.42 3.32
N THR A 45 1.73 -4.39 4.09
CA THR A 45 1.87 -5.19 5.31
C THR A 45 0.84 -4.80 6.37
N LYS A 46 0.66 -3.48 6.58
CA LYS A 46 -0.34 -2.96 7.52
C LYS A 46 -1.76 -3.31 7.10
N LEU A 47 -2.10 -3.14 5.81
CA LEU A 47 -3.40 -3.51 5.26
C LEU A 47 -3.69 -5.00 5.43
N LYS A 48 -2.71 -5.87 5.13
CA LYS A 48 -2.85 -7.32 5.32
C LYS A 48 -3.10 -7.68 6.78
N SER A 49 -2.37 -7.06 7.72
CA SER A 49 -2.58 -7.29 9.15
C SER A 49 -3.96 -6.82 9.60
N ALA A 50 -4.44 -5.67 9.11
CA ALA A 50 -5.78 -5.18 9.40
C ALA A 50 -6.86 -6.11 8.85
N GLN A 51 -6.71 -6.59 7.62
CA GLN A 51 -7.62 -7.56 7.00
C GLN A 51 -7.72 -8.84 7.83
N GLN A 52 -6.59 -9.44 8.21
CA GLN A 52 -6.57 -10.66 9.03
C GLN A 52 -7.28 -10.46 10.38
N LYS A 53 -7.13 -9.28 10.98
CA LYS A 53 -7.80 -8.97 12.25
C LYS A 53 -9.32 -8.85 12.07
N VAL A 54 -9.78 -8.26 10.96
CA VAL A 54 -11.21 -8.18 10.64
C VAL A 54 -11.77 -9.57 10.39
N GLU A 55 -11.07 -10.41 9.62
CA GLU A 55 -11.46 -11.80 9.36
C GLU A 55 -11.65 -12.56 10.68
N GLN A 56 -10.67 -12.54 11.58
CA GLN A 56 -10.75 -13.18 12.90
C GLN A 56 -11.95 -12.73 13.74
N LEU A 57 -12.25 -11.42 13.77
CA LEU A 57 -13.40 -10.88 14.51
C LEU A 57 -14.75 -11.33 13.93
N ILE A 58 -14.82 -11.56 12.62
CA ILE A 58 -16.01 -12.12 11.97
C ILE A 58 -16.17 -13.61 12.31
N GLU A 59 -15.06 -14.37 12.36
CA GLU A 59 -15.09 -15.80 12.75
C GLU A 59 -15.59 -15.99 14.20
N GLU A 60 -15.20 -15.11 15.13
CA GLU A 60 -15.59 -15.18 16.54
C GLU A 60 -17.09 -14.92 16.77
N ASN A 61 -17.79 -14.23 15.85
CA ASN A 61 -19.21 -13.89 15.96
C ASN A 61 -20.17 -14.91 15.32
N GLY A 62 -19.67 -16.08 14.89
CA GLY A 62 -20.49 -17.29 14.71
C GLY A 62 -21.21 -17.48 13.36
N GLU A 63 -21.10 -16.56 12.38
CA GLU A 63 -21.50 -16.83 10.99
C GLU A 63 -20.49 -16.22 10.00
N LEU A 64 -19.56 -17.05 9.51
CA LEU A 64 -18.66 -16.72 8.41
C LEU A 64 -19.37 -16.85 7.06
N ARG A 65 -19.57 -15.72 6.38
CA ARG A 65 -19.68 -15.69 4.92
C ARG A 65 -18.62 -14.74 4.37
N THR A 66 -17.52 -15.31 3.93
CA THR A 66 -16.53 -14.61 3.10
C THR A 66 -16.65 -15.16 1.68
N GLU A 67 -17.14 -14.33 0.77
CA GLU A 67 -17.01 -14.58 -0.66
C GLU A 67 -15.63 -14.08 -1.11
N PRO A 68 -14.93 -14.78 -2.02
CA PRO A 68 -13.70 -14.28 -2.62
C PRO A 68 -13.95 -12.90 -3.24
N PHE A 69 -13.16 -11.90 -2.84
CA PHE A 69 -13.14 -10.63 -3.56
C PHE A 69 -12.40 -10.85 -4.89
N GLU A 70 -13.15 -11.12 -5.96
CA GLU A 70 -12.62 -11.15 -7.31
C GLU A 70 -12.22 -9.72 -7.70
N VAL A 71 -10.92 -9.42 -7.61
CA VAL A 71 -10.36 -8.27 -8.32
C VAL A 71 -10.46 -8.60 -9.80
N GLU A 72 -11.47 -8.04 -10.47
CA GLU A 72 -11.55 -8.08 -11.94
C GLU A 72 -10.21 -7.57 -12.48
N LYS A 73 -9.40 -8.50 -13.01
CA LYS A 73 -8.25 -8.14 -13.83
C LYS A 73 -8.78 -7.63 -15.16
N GLU A 74 -9.28 -6.40 -15.19
CA GLU A 74 -9.47 -5.68 -16.44
C GLU A 74 -8.13 -5.07 -16.87
N GLY A 75 -7.49 -5.78 -17.78
CA GLY A 75 -6.26 -5.37 -18.45
C GLY A 75 -5.81 -6.48 -19.37
N LYS A 76 -6.70 -6.90 -20.29
CA LYS A 76 -6.32 -7.74 -21.43
C LYS A 76 -5.17 -7.04 -22.15
N LEU A 77 -4.08 -7.78 -22.33
CA LEU A 77 -3.16 -7.55 -23.43
C LEU A 77 -3.98 -7.55 -24.73
N GLU A 78 -3.82 -6.49 -25.52
CA GLU A 78 -3.75 -6.49 -26.99
C GLU A 78 -3.01 -5.22 -27.44
#